data_AF-A0A7J5EXY8-F1
#
_entry.id   AF-A0A7J5EXY8-F1
#
_cell.length_a   1.000
_cell.length_b   1.000
_cell.length_c   1.000
_cell.angle_alpha   90.00
_cell.angle_beta   90.00
_cell.angle_gamma   90.00
#
_symmetry.space_group_name_H-M   'P 1'
#
loop_
_entity.id
_entity.type
_entity.pdbx_description
1 polymer ?
#
loop_
_entity_poly.entity_id
_entity_poly.type
_entity_poly.pdbx_seq_one_letter_code
_entity_poly.pdbx_strand_id
1 'polypeptide(L)'
;MTMGAIDAKYRELGGCRSVVGGAVSGERTTPDGVGRYNVFENGSIYWTPETGAHEVHGAIRDRWRDSGWEGGPLGYPTSDEYAVPGGRKSDFQGGSITWNASTGATTVGP
;
A
#
# COMPACT_ATOMS: atom_id res chain seq x y z
N MET A 1 -11.12 -8.17 -12.64
CA MET A 1 -11.76 -8.63 -11.40
C MET A 1 -10.67 -8.96 -10.41
N THR A 2 -10.66 -8.30 -9.26
CA THR A 2 -9.92 -8.74 -8.08
C THR A 2 -10.59 -10.00 -7.54
N MET A 3 -9.80 -10.99 -7.12
CA MET A 3 -10.29 -12.20 -6.46
C MET A 3 -9.59 -12.31 -5.09
N GLY A 4 -10.14 -13.08 -4.14
CA GLY A 4 -9.44 -13.36 -2.88
C GLY A 4 -9.26 -12.16 -1.93
N ALA A 5 -8.15 -12.14 -1.20
CA ALA A 5 -7.93 -11.21 -0.08
C ALA A 5 -7.83 -9.74 -0.50
N ILE A 6 -7.28 -9.46 -1.70
CA ILE A 6 -7.21 -8.09 -2.24
C ILE A 6 -8.61 -7.55 -2.53
N ASP A 7 -9.49 -8.39 -3.08
CA ASP A 7 -10.88 -8.02 -3.34
C ASP A 7 -11.66 -7.78 -2.05
N ALA A 8 -11.41 -8.60 -1.03
CA ALA A 8 -11.99 -8.42 0.30
C ALA A 8 -11.58 -7.08 0.92
N LYS A 9 -10.28 -6.75 0.90
CA LYS A 9 -9.75 -5.45 1.37
C LYS A 9 -10.32 -4.29 0.55
N TYR A 10 -10.37 -4.41 -0.78
CA TYR A 10 -10.94 -3.38 -1.63
C TYR A 10 -12.41 -3.08 -1.29
N ARG A 11 -13.21 -4.12 -1.01
CA ARG A 11 -14.60 -3.95 -0.55
C ARG A 11 -14.69 -3.34 0.85
N GLU A 12 -13.81 -3.76 1.76
CA GLU A 12 -13.71 -3.20 3.12
C GLU A 12 -13.48 -1.69 3.09
N LEU A 13 -12.61 -1.21 2.19
CA LEU A 13 -12.31 0.19 2.00
C LEU A 13 -13.44 1.00 1.34
N GLY A 14 -14.49 0.34 0.82
CA GLY A 14 -15.61 0.98 0.12
C GLY A 14 -15.51 0.98 -1.41
N GLY A 15 -14.64 0.15 -1.99
CA GLY A 15 -14.54 -0.08 -3.43
C GLY A 15 -14.08 1.17 -4.20
N CYS A 16 -14.72 1.47 -5.33
CA CYS A 16 -14.30 2.59 -6.19
C CYS A 16 -14.48 3.98 -5.54
N ARG A 17 -15.23 4.05 -4.43
CA ARG A 17 -15.43 5.27 -3.64
C ARG A 17 -14.39 5.41 -2.51
N SER A 18 -13.47 4.46 -2.39
CA SER A 18 -12.42 4.44 -1.38
C SER A 18 -11.24 5.35 -1.73
N VAL A 19 -10.29 5.45 -0.80
CA VAL A 19 -9.03 6.17 -0.98
C VAL A 19 -8.19 5.66 -2.16
N VAL A 20 -8.31 4.39 -2.54
CA VAL A 20 -7.56 3.83 -3.67
C VAL A 20 -8.24 4.05 -5.03
N GLY A 21 -9.54 4.40 -5.06
CA GLY A 21 -10.28 4.65 -6.29
C GLY A 21 -10.62 3.38 -7.09
N GLY A 22 -10.94 3.53 -8.37
CA GLY A 22 -11.27 2.43 -9.27
C GLY A 22 -10.11 1.46 -9.52
N ALA A 23 -10.43 0.18 -9.76
CA ALA A 23 -9.42 -0.81 -10.13
C ALA A 23 -8.92 -0.56 -11.56
N VAL A 24 -7.60 -0.42 -11.73
CA VAL A 24 -6.94 -0.20 -13.01
C VAL A 24 -6.42 -1.51 -13.60
N SER A 25 -5.97 -2.42 -12.73
CA SER A 25 -5.57 -3.78 -13.12
C SER A 25 -6.50 -4.85 -12.55
N GLY A 26 -6.34 -6.09 -13.06
CA GLY A 26 -6.66 -7.29 -12.29
C GLY A 26 -5.50 -7.69 -11.39
N GLU A 27 -5.74 -8.65 -10.50
CA GLU A 27 -4.72 -9.17 -9.59
C GLU A 27 -3.53 -9.75 -10.37
N ARG A 28 -2.32 -9.36 -9.96
CA ARG A 28 -1.04 -9.80 -10.54
C ARG A 28 -0.16 -10.42 -9.47
N THR A 29 0.75 -11.28 -9.90
CA THR A 29 1.83 -11.81 -9.04
C THR A 29 2.96 -10.80 -8.98
N THR A 30 3.52 -10.57 -7.80
CA THR A 30 4.73 -9.75 -7.63
C THR A 30 5.94 -10.41 -8.29
N PRO A 31 6.97 -9.67 -8.72
CA PRO A 31 8.10 -10.23 -9.45
C PRO A 31 8.92 -11.26 -8.66
N ASP A 32 8.92 -11.17 -7.33
CA ASP A 32 9.56 -12.15 -6.43
C ASP A 32 8.77 -13.47 -6.28
N GLY A 33 7.54 -13.53 -6.79
CA GLY A 33 6.66 -14.69 -6.71
C GLY A 33 5.98 -14.90 -5.34
N VAL A 34 6.21 -14.03 -4.35
CA VAL A 34 5.71 -14.22 -2.98
C VAL A 34 4.28 -13.71 -2.82
N GLY A 35 4.00 -12.54 -3.38
CA GLY A 35 2.76 -11.81 -3.16
C GLY A 35 1.84 -11.75 -4.36
N ARG A 36 0.72 -11.07 -4.12
CA ARG A 36 -0.22 -10.60 -5.13
C ARG A 36 -0.41 -9.11 -4.96
N TYR A 37 -0.72 -8.40 -6.03
CA TYR A 37 -1.06 -7.00 -5.95
C TYR A 37 -2.09 -6.60 -7.00
N ASN A 38 -2.82 -5.53 -6.70
CA ASN A 38 -3.64 -4.85 -7.67
C ASN A 38 -3.36 -3.34 -7.65
N VAL A 39 -3.33 -2.73 -8.84
CA VAL A 39 -3.18 -1.28 -8.98
C VAL A 39 -4.55 -0.66 -9.17
N PHE A 40 -4.77 0.42 -8.43
CA PHE A 40 -5.96 1.26 -8.47
C PHE A 40 -5.55 2.68 -8.89
N GLU A 41 -6.54 3.54 -9.15
CA GLU A 41 -6.33 4.91 -9.63
C GLU A 41 -5.39 5.71 -8.71
N ASN A 42 -5.60 5.62 -7.39
CA ASN A 42 -4.93 6.44 -6.39
C ASN A 42 -4.02 5.63 -5.45
N GLY A 43 -3.97 4.31 -5.62
CA GLY A 43 -3.26 3.42 -4.71
C GLY A 43 -2.95 2.05 -5.30
N SER A 44 -2.39 1.19 -4.46
CA SER A 44 -2.22 -0.22 -4.73
C SER A 44 -2.63 -1.01 -3.49
N ILE A 45 -3.17 -2.21 -3.67
CA ILE A 45 -3.36 -3.16 -2.58
C ILE A 45 -2.43 -4.33 -2.82
N TYR A 46 -1.61 -4.66 -1.84
CA TYR A 46 -0.67 -5.77 -1.86
C TYR A 46 -1.08 -6.81 -0.82
N TRP A 47 -0.88 -8.08 -1.16
CA TRP A 47 -1.15 -9.20 -0.28
C TRP A 47 0.02 -10.19 -0.28
N THR A 48 0.36 -10.69 0.90
CA THR A 48 1.19 -11.88 1.07
C THR A 48 0.58 -12.82 2.11
N PRO A 49 0.97 -14.11 2.15
CA PRO A 49 0.54 -15.02 3.22
C PRO A 49 0.95 -14.56 4.63
N GLU A 50 2.05 -13.81 4.75
CA GLU A 50 2.59 -13.37 6.04
C GLU A 50 1.93 -12.08 6.53
N THR A 51 1.74 -11.10 5.64
CA THR A 51 1.29 -9.76 6.02
C THR A 51 -0.22 -9.59 5.88
N GLY A 52 -0.89 -10.38 5.05
CA GLY A 52 -2.27 -10.11 4.67
C GLY A 52 -2.37 -8.99 3.62
N ALA A 53 -3.59 -8.53 3.34
CA ALA A 53 -3.86 -7.52 2.31
C ALA A 53 -3.85 -6.13 2.91
N HIS A 54 -3.00 -5.24 2.40
CA HIS A 54 -2.88 -3.85 2.84
C HIS A 54 -2.86 -2.91 1.65
N GLU A 55 -3.51 -1.77 1.80
CA GLU A 55 -3.40 -0.69 0.84
C GLU A 55 -2.14 0.14 1.08
N VAL A 56 -1.61 0.73 0.01
CA VAL A 56 -0.72 1.89 0.08
C VAL A 56 -1.20 2.91 -0.95
N HIS A 57 -1.33 4.18 -0.57
CA HIS A 57 -1.83 5.23 -1.46
C HIS A 57 -1.06 6.55 -1.37
N GLY A 58 -1.35 7.48 -2.29
CA GLY A 58 -0.83 8.85 -2.29
C GLY A 58 0.69 8.98 -2.14
N ALA A 59 1.13 9.98 -1.37
CA ALA A 59 2.56 10.32 -1.22
C ALA A 59 3.38 9.20 -0.56
N ILE A 60 2.77 8.39 0.32
CA ILE A 60 3.44 7.24 0.93
C ILE A 60 3.74 6.18 -0.14
N ARG A 61 2.77 5.87 -0.99
CA ARG A 61 2.96 4.96 -2.13
C ARG A 61 4.03 5.46 -3.09
N ASP A 62 4.01 6.75 -3.42
CA ASP A 62 5.03 7.34 -4.29
C ASP A 62 6.43 7.21 -3.68
N ARG A 63 6.56 7.45 -2.37
CA ARG A 63 7.84 7.27 -1.69
C ARG A 63 8.29 5.82 -1.64
N TRP A 64 7.36 4.88 -1.46
CA TRP A 64 7.63 3.44 -1.48
C TRP A 64 8.04 2.94 -2.86
N ARG A 65 7.38 3.42 -3.93
CA ARG A 65 7.82 3.21 -5.32
C ARG A 65 9.27 3.62 -5.51
N ASP A 66 9.60 4.83 -5.08
CA ASP A 66 10.94 5.40 -5.29
C ASP A 66 12.00 4.66 -4.44
N SER A 67 11.58 3.90 -3.41
CA SER A 67 12.43 2.96 -2.66
C SER A 67 12.55 1.57 -3.30
N GLY A 68 11.90 1.30 -4.44
CA GLY A 68 11.96 0.00 -5.13
C GLY A 68 10.78 -0.95 -4.86
N TRP A 69 9.65 -0.43 -4.36
CA TRP A 69 8.45 -1.23 -4.04
C TRP A 69 8.74 -2.40 -3.08
N GLU A 70 8.07 -3.55 -3.27
CA GLU A 70 8.26 -4.77 -2.47
C GLU A 70 9.66 -5.38 -2.63
N GLY A 71 10.36 -5.07 -3.73
CA GLY A 71 11.76 -5.49 -3.94
C GLY A 71 12.79 -4.59 -3.26
N GLY A 72 12.35 -3.47 -2.68
CA GLY A 72 13.19 -2.52 -1.96
C GLY A 72 13.43 -2.90 -0.49
N PRO A 73 14.22 -2.09 0.25
CA PRO A 73 14.58 -2.38 1.64
C PRO A 73 13.39 -2.37 2.61
N LEU A 74 12.26 -1.75 2.23
CA LEU A 74 11.05 -1.74 3.06
C LEU A 74 10.23 -3.04 2.93
N GLY A 75 10.33 -3.75 1.80
CA GLY A 75 9.51 -4.94 1.54
C GLY A 75 8.02 -4.62 1.40
N TYR A 76 7.18 -5.58 1.82
CA TYR A 76 5.73 -5.49 1.73
C TYR A 76 5.12 -4.63 2.83
N PRO A 77 3.96 -3.98 2.58
CA PRO A 77 3.19 -3.32 3.63
C PRO A 77 2.68 -4.34 4.66
N THR A 78 2.67 -3.92 5.92
CA THR A 78 2.16 -4.66 7.09
C THR A 78 0.98 -3.96 7.76
N SER A 79 0.64 -2.76 7.31
CA SER A 79 -0.56 -2.02 7.68
C SER A 79 -1.11 -1.20 6.51
N ASP A 80 -2.42 -0.94 6.55
CA ASP A 80 -3.03 0.16 5.80
C ASP A 80 -2.48 1.51 6.32
N GLU A 81 -2.66 2.59 5.56
CA GLU A 81 -2.32 3.94 6.01
C GLU A 81 -3.19 4.36 7.20
N TYR A 82 -2.55 4.76 8.31
CA TYR A 82 -3.24 5.21 9.53
C TYR A 82 -2.79 6.60 9.98
N ALA A 83 -3.65 7.27 10.74
CA ALA A 83 -3.39 8.61 11.26
C ALA A 83 -2.33 8.59 12.37
N VAL A 84 -1.42 9.55 12.34
CA VAL A 84 -0.44 9.83 13.41
C VAL A 84 -0.43 11.33 13.71
N PRO A 85 0.08 11.77 14.86
CA PRO A 85 0.21 13.20 15.14
C PRO A 85 0.97 13.91 14.01
N GLY A 86 0.34 14.91 13.39
CA GLY A 86 0.93 15.69 12.30
C GLY A 86 0.86 15.05 10.91
N GLY A 87 0.23 13.88 10.74
CA GLY A 87 0.05 13.30 9.41
C GLY A 87 -0.42 11.85 9.39
N ARG A 88 0.17 11.05 8.53
CA ARG A 88 -0.23 9.65 8.29
C ARG A 88 0.99 8.76 8.15
N LYS A 89 0.84 7.46 8.41
CA LYS A 89 1.92 6.49 8.40
C LYS A 89 1.43 5.16 7.84
N SER A 90 2.31 4.47 7.11
CA SER A 90 2.16 3.04 6.78
C SER A 90 3.41 2.31 7.25
N ASP A 91 3.22 1.11 7.77
CA ASP A 91 4.30 0.21 8.16
C ASP A 91 4.54 -0.84 7.08
N PHE A 92 5.81 -1.25 6.98
CA PHE A 92 6.32 -2.23 6.04
C PHE A 92 7.20 -3.22 6.80
N GLN A 93 7.53 -4.35 6.18
CA GLN A 93 8.38 -5.38 6.81
C GLN A 93 9.73 -4.83 7.30
N GLY A 94 10.32 -3.91 6.54
CA GLY A 94 11.65 -3.32 6.81
C GLY A 94 11.63 -1.93 7.44
N GLY A 95 10.46 -1.44 7.88
CA GLY A 95 10.35 -0.17 8.57
C GLY A 95 9.06 0.56 8.25
N SER A 96 9.12 1.89 8.11
CA SER A 96 7.90 2.67 7.92
C SER A 96 8.08 3.90 7.06
N ILE A 97 6.98 4.42 6.53
CA ILE A 97 6.94 5.72 5.85
C ILE A 97 5.90 6.58 6.55
N THR A 98 6.32 7.77 6.99
CA THR A 98 5.43 8.77 7.57
C THR A 98 5.30 9.95 6.61
N TRP A 99 4.07 10.35 6.30
CA TRP A 99 3.74 11.57 5.60
C TRP A 99 3.37 12.68 6.58
N ASN A 100 3.91 13.87 6.38
CA ASN A 100 3.62 15.06 7.17
C ASN A 100 2.54 15.92 6.48
N ALA A 101 1.47 16.23 7.21
CA ALA A 101 0.33 16.97 6.67
C ALA A 101 0.57 18.47 6.46
N SER A 102 1.49 19.08 7.19
CA SER A 102 1.79 20.51 7.05
C SER A 102 2.78 20.80 5.93
N THR A 103 3.68 19.86 5.61
CA THR A 103 4.72 20.05 4.58
C THR A 103 4.50 19.22 3.34
N GLY A 104 3.67 18.17 3.40
CA GLY A 104 3.52 17.19 2.33
C GLY A 104 4.70 16.21 2.20
N ALA A 105 5.73 16.33 3.04
CA ALA A 105 6.94 15.53 2.95
C ALA A 105 6.75 14.12 3.49
N THR A 106 7.50 13.15 2.94
CA THR A 106 7.57 11.78 3.44
C THR A 106 8.95 11.46 4.02
N THR A 107 8.97 10.75 5.14
CA THR A 107 10.19 10.29 5.81
C THR A 107 10.14 8.78 5.97
N VAL A 108 11.24 8.11 5.61
CA VAL A 108 11.43 6.68 5.89
C VAL A 108 12.02 6.54 7.29
N GLY A 109 11.34 5.79 8.14
CA GLY A 109 11.79 5.42 9.47
C GLY A 109 12.12 3.93 9.57
N PRO A 110 12.77 3.51 10.66
CA PRO A 110 12.86 2.10 11.01
C PRO A 110 11.48 1.52 11.36
#